data_AF-A0A9Y2ILZ5-F1
#
_entry.id   AF-A0A9Y2ILZ5-F1
#
_cell.length_a   1.000
_cell.length_b   1.000
_cell.length_c   1.000
_cell.angle_alpha   90.00
_cell.angle_beta   90.00
_cell.angle_gamma   90.00
#
_symmetry.space_group_name_H-M   'P 1'
#
loop_
_entity.id
_entity.type
_entity.pdbx_description
1 polymer ?
#
loop_
_entity_poly.entity_id
_entity_poly.type
_entity_poly.pdbx_seq_one_letter_code
_entity_poly.pdbx_strand_id
1 'polypeptide(L)' 'MPEILAIIEAANTAYRTFIESHPDREIRVAVGNAVKFLTADLTTAAALTAATREG' A
#
# COMPACT_ATOMS: atom_id res chain seq x y z
N MET A 1 7.41 11.86 -4.18
CA MET A 1 7.79 11.82 -2.75
C MET A 1 8.30 10.42 -2.44
N PRO A 2 9.61 10.24 -2.23
CA PRO A 2 10.21 8.93 -1.96
C PRO A 2 9.62 8.24 -0.73
N GLU A 3 9.14 8.99 0.25
CA GLU A 3 8.57 8.49 1.51
C GLU A 3 7.25 7.74 1.27
N ILE A 4 6.38 8.25 0.39
CA ILE A 4 5.12 7.55 0.04
C ILE A 4 5.40 6.21 -0.63
N LEU A 5 6.36 6.18 -1.57
CA LEU A 5 6.73 4.95 -2.26
C LEU A 5 7.32 3.93 -1.28
N ALA A 6 8.13 4.38 -0.31
CA ALA A 6 8.67 3.54 0.75
C ALA A 6 7.57 2.94 1.64
N ILE A 7 6.52 3.71 1.97
CA ILE A 7 5.36 3.20 2.74
C ILE A 7 4.61 2.12 1.94
N ILE A 8 4.38 2.34 0.65
CA ILE A 8 3.74 1.36 -0.23
C ILE A 8 4.56 0.07 -0.28
N GLU A 9 5.88 0.17 -0.46
CA GLU A 9 6.77 -0.99 -0.51
C GLU A 9 6.80 -1.76 0.82
N ALA A 10 6.86 -1.04 1.94
CA ALA A 10 6.81 -1.63 3.28
C ALA A 10 5.49 -2.38 3.53
N ALA A 11 4.35 -1.78 3.17
CA ALA A 11 3.04 -2.40 3.32
C ALA A 11 2.89 -3.68 2.49
N ASN A 12 3.35 -3.66 1.23
CA ASN A 12 3.32 -4.84 0.36
C ASN A 12 4.27 -5.94 0.85
N THR A 13 5.44 -5.57 1.38
CA THR A 13 6.39 -6.52 1.97
C THR A 13 5.81 -7.18 3.21
N ALA A 14 5.24 -6.39 4.13
CA ALA A 14 4.58 -6.92 5.31
C ALA A 14 3.42 -7.86 4.94
N TYR A 15 2.64 -7.51 3.91
CA TYR A 15 1.57 -8.38 3.43
C TYR A 15 2.10 -9.72 2.88
N ARG A 16 3.23 -9.72 2.17
CA ARG A 16 3.89 -10.96 1.71
C ARG A 16 4.32 -11.84 2.88
N THR A 17 4.96 -11.28 3.89
CA THR A 17 5.31 -12.04 5.10
C THR A 17 4.07 -12.55 5.84
N PHE A 18 3.00 -11.76 5.87
CA PHE A 18 1.73 -12.18 6.45
C PHE A 18 1.08 -13.35 5.69
N ILE A 19 1.11 -13.39 4.36
CA ILE A 19 0.55 -14.55 3.63
C ILE A 19 1.36 -15.83 3.84
N GLU A 20 2.67 -15.71 4.06
CA GLU A 20 3.57 -16.83 4.37
C GLU A 20 3.27 -17.46 5.74
N SER A 21 2.64 -16.72 6.66
CA SER A 21 2.14 -17.26 7.94
C SER A 21 0.83 -18.04 7.79
N HIS A 22 0.38 -18.32 6.56
CA HIS A 22 -0.83 -19.10 6.25
C HIS A 22 -2.10 -18.65 7.00
N PRO A 23 -2.46 -17.36 6.94
CA PRO A 23 -3.65 -16.86 7.62
C PRO A 23 -4.93 -17.43 6.98
N ASP A 24 -5.99 -17.48 7.79
CA ASP A 24 -7.32 -17.85 7.33
C ASP A 24 -7.73 -17.03 6.11
N ARG A 25 -8.48 -17.66 5.20
CA ARG A 25 -8.88 -17.05 3.93
C ARG A 25 -9.57 -15.70 4.11
N GLU A 26 -10.44 -15.58 5.11
CA GLU A 26 -11.17 -14.35 5.39
C GLU A 26 -10.23 -13.22 5.84
N ILE A 27 -9.35 -13.53 6.80
CA ILE A 27 -8.35 -12.59 7.30
C ILE A 27 -7.42 -12.17 6.16
N ARG A 28 -6.97 -13.12 5.34
CA ARG A 28 -6.14 -12.85 4.16
C ARG A 28 -6.79 -11.85 3.21
N VAL A 29 -8.08 -12.04 2.90
CA VAL A 29 -8.82 -11.15 2.01
C VAL A 29 -9.01 -9.77 2.63
N ALA A 30 -9.38 -9.69 3.91
CA ALA A 30 -9.58 -8.43 4.61
C ALA A 30 -8.29 -7.59 4.64
N VAL A 31 -7.17 -8.19 5.06
CA VAL A 31 -5.87 -7.53 5.10
C VAL A 31 -5.39 -7.17 3.69
N GLY A 32 -5.57 -8.06 2.71
CA GLY A 32 -5.22 -7.79 1.31
C GLY A 32 -5.99 -6.61 0.71
N ASN A 33 -7.28 -6.45 1.06
CA ASN A 33 -8.06 -5.30 0.63
C ASN A 33 -7.59 -4.01 1.29
N ALA A 34 -7.26 -4.05 2.59
CA ALA A 34 -6.72 -2.88 3.29
C ALA A 34 -5.41 -2.38 2.66
N VAL A 35 -4.48 -3.30 2.33
CA VAL A 35 -3.20 -2.95 1.68
C VAL A 35 -3.42 -2.37 0.28
N LYS A 36 -4.40 -2.89 -0.46
CA LYS A 36 -4.78 -2.33 -1.78
C LYS A 36 -5.32 -0.91 -1.67
N PHE A 37 -6.25 -0.66 -0.74
CA PHE A 37 -6.80 0.69 -0.54
C PHE A 37 -5.71 1.67 -0.10
N LEU A 38 -4.88 1.29 0.86
CA LEU A 38 -3.73 2.11 1.28
C LEU A 38 -2.82 2.46 0.10
N THR A 39 -2.49 1.48 -0.73
CA THR A 39 -1.63 1.69 -1.91
C THR A 39 -2.27 2.66 -2.91
N ALA A 40 -3.58 2.54 -3.16
CA ALA A 40 -4.31 3.41 -4.08
C ALA A 40 -4.38 4.87 -3.56
N ASP A 41 -4.68 5.06 -2.27
CA ASP A 41 -4.77 6.38 -1.64
C ASP A 41 -3.41 7.09 -1.69
N LEU A 42 -2.35 6.37 -1.32
CA LEU A 42 -0.99 6.88 -1.31
C LEU A 42 -0.49 7.21 -2.73
N THR A 43 -0.81 6.37 -3.71
CA THR A 43 -0.47 6.64 -5.12
C THR A 43 -1.16 7.92 -5.61
N THR A 44 -2.44 8.08 -5.27
CA THR A 44 -3.20 9.30 -5.58
C THR A 44 -2.58 10.54 -4.94
N ALA A 45 -2.20 10.45 -3.65
CA ALA A 45 -1.57 11.55 -2.94
C ALA A 45 -0.19 11.94 -3.53
N ALA A 46 0.60 10.94 -3.94
CA ALA A 46 1.88 11.17 -4.61
C ALA A 46 1.68 11.86 -5.98
N ALA A 47 0.68 11.44 -6.75
CA ALA A 47 0.35 12.05 -8.04
C ALA A 47 -0.12 13.50 -7.88
N LEU A 48 -0.99 13.77 -6.91
CA LEU A 48 -1.46 15.13 -6.62
C LEU A 48 -0.30 16.05 -6.21
N THR A 49 0.60 15.55 -5.34
CA THR A 49 1.77 16.34 -4.90
C THR A 49 2.75 16.61 -6.04
N ALA A 50 2.87 15.70 -7.00
CA ALA A 50 3.67 15.94 -8.19
C ALA A 50 3.04 17.02 -9.08
N ALA A 51 1.73 16.91 -9.34
CA ALA A 51 0.99 17.88 -10.15
C ALA A 51 1.01 19.30 -9.55
N THR A 52 0.96 19.44 -8.22
CA THR A 52 1.04 20.76 -7.55
C THR A 52 2.46 21.34 -7.48
N ARG A 53 3.50 20.55 -7.75
CA ARG A 53 4.89 21.04 -7.79
C ARG A 53 5.29 21.55 -9.19
N GLU A 54 4.60 21.08 -10.23
CA GLU A 54 4.86 21.44 -11.63
C GLU A 54 4.04 22.64 -12.13
N GLY A 55 3.02 23.07 -11.38
CA GLY A 55 2.19 24.26 -11.66
C GLY A 55 2.57 25.46 -10.81
#